data_AF-A0A7W2DWR8-F1
#
_entry.id   AF-A0A7W2DWR8-F1
#
_cell.length_a   1.000
_cell.length_b   1.000
_cell.length_c   1.000
_cell.angle_alpha   90.00
_cell.angle_beta   90.00
_cell.angle_gamma   90.00
#
_symmetry.space_group_name_H-M   'P 1'
#
loop_
_entity.id
_entity.type
_entity.pdbx_description
1 polymer ?
#
loop_
_entity_poly.entity_id
_entity_poly.type
_entity_poly.pdbx_seq_one_letter_code
_entity_poly.pdbx_strand_id
1 'polypeptide(L)'
;MEKARWAVSSGIDSARVRETGRSDADPLPWERPDEAGPPGRQPAGARILGAGLRAAVLLCLVTVVVHLGAVFLHVAPPNPVSRKYGRQVDAWVFPLFEQNWRLFAPNPDSVNRRVLARTARTAPDGSTQVSAWTDLTALDRAAVEHDPFPSHTAQNLLRRAWAAYVDAFGSDDTARSPRAVMMRKYLGNIAAERVAGHRGGTFDFIQLRVVTLPVAAPGTPPGGRPPAPVENRILPWWKVTPHGK
;
A
#
# COMPACT_ATOMS: atom_id res chain seq x y z
N MET A 1 -0.98 -54.39 -4.96
CA MET A 1 -0.26 -53.95 -6.18
C MET A 1 -1.29 -53.38 -7.13
N GLU A 2 -1.41 -52.06 -7.23
CA GLU A 2 -2.16 -51.43 -8.32
C GLU A 2 -1.62 -50.00 -8.50
N LYS A 3 -0.96 -49.75 -9.63
CA LYS A 3 -0.40 -48.44 -9.99
C LYS A 3 -1.39 -47.76 -10.93
N ALA A 4 -2.03 -46.70 -10.47
CA ALA A 4 -2.79 -45.80 -11.34
C ALA A 4 -1.80 -44.95 -12.16
N ARG A 5 -1.75 -45.19 -13.48
CA ARG A 5 -1.06 -44.35 -14.47
C ARG A 5 -2.08 -43.38 -15.04
N TRP A 6 -1.89 -42.08 -14.81
CA TRP A 6 -2.57 -41.03 -15.56
C TRP A 6 -1.80 -40.79 -16.85
N ALA A 7 -2.49 -40.93 -17.99
CA ALA A 7 -1.97 -40.58 -19.31
C ALA A 7 -2.52 -39.19 -19.69
N VAL A 8 -1.63 -38.27 -20.05
CA VAL A 8 -1.96 -36.97 -20.65
C VAL A 8 -2.30 -37.20 -22.11
N SER A 9 -3.52 -36.85 -22.51
CA SER A 9 -3.96 -36.84 -23.91
C SER A 9 -3.47 -35.56 -24.57
N SER A 10 -2.45 -35.66 -25.43
CA SER A 10 -2.05 -34.59 -26.35
C SER A 10 -2.87 -34.73 -27.64
N GLY A 11 -3.92 -33.93 -27.77
CA GLY A 11 -4.68 -33.80 -29.01
C GLY A 11 -3.89 -33.02 -30.05
N ILE A 12 -3.20 -33.72 -30.94
CA ILE A 12 -2.68 -33.18 -32.19
C ILE A 12 -3.50 -33.85 -33.30
N ASP A 13 -4.42 -33.09 -33.89
CA ASP A 13 -5.28 -33.55 -34.97
C ASP A 13 -4.48 -33.45 -36.29
N SER A 14 -4.10 -34.60 -36.84
CA SER A 14 -3.39 -34.70 -38.11
C SER A 14 -4.39 -34.73 -39.27
N ALA A 15 -4.56 -33.60 -39.94
CA ALA A 15 -5.41 -33.50 -41.12
C ALA A 15 -4.75 -34.15 -42.36
N ARG A 16 -5.16 -35.40 -42.60
CA ARG A 16 -5.38 -36.11 -43.89
C ARG A 16 -4.76 -35.50 -45.17
N VAL A 17 -3.68 -36.13 -45.64
CA VAL A 17 -3.16 -36.03 -47.01
C VAL A 17 -4.13 -36.74 -47.97
N ARG A 18 -4.47 -36.09 -49.08
CA ARG A 18 -5.14 -36.72 -50.24
C ARG A 18 -4.18 -36.62 -51.43
N GLU A 19 -3.48 -37.72 -51.69
CA GLU A 19 -2.84 -37.98 -52.98
C GLU A 19 -3.92 -38.33 -54.00
N THR A 20 -3.90 -37.66 -55.15
CA THR A 20 -4.54 -38.16 -56.37
C THR A 20 -3.67 -37.84 -57.57
N GLY A 21 -3.19 -38.90 -58.22
CA GLY A 21 -3.18 -39.02 -59.68
C GLY A 21 -1.96 -38.50 -60.44
N ARG A 22 -1.07 -39.43 -60.80
CA ARG A 22 -0.06 -39.32 -61.86
C ARG A 22 -0.70 -39.59 -63.23
N SER A 23 -0.36 -38.81 -64.26
CA SER A 23 -0.38 -39.24 -65.67
C SER A 23 0.56 -38.35 -66.51
N ASP A 24 1.31 -38.99 -67.42
CA ASP A 24 2.51 -38.55 -68.14
C ASP A 24 2.31 -37.72 -69.43
N ALA A 25 3.45 -37.16 -69.91
CA ALA A 25 3.86 -36.72 -71.28
C ALA A 25 3.48 -35.28 -71.73
N ASP A 26 4.32 -34.41 -72.33
CA ASP A 26 5.78 -34.24 -72.58
C ASP A 26 5.99 -32.76 -73.11
N PRO A 27 7.14 -32.23 -73.60
CA PRO A 27 7.78 -31.00 -73.07
C PRO A 27 7.68 -29.66 -73.88
N LEU A 28 7.86 -28.56 -73.11
CA LEU A 28 8.39 -27.16 -73.32
C LEU A 28 8.28 -26.45 -74.71
N PRO A 29 8.00 -25.12 -74.74
CA PRO A 29 9.10 -24.15 -74.66
C PRO A 29 8.76 -22.81 -73.95
N TRP A 30 9.84 -22.17 -73.48
CA TRP A 30 10.06 -20.74 -73.22
C TRP A 30 9.36 -20.02 -72.05
N GLU A 31 10.19 -19.19 -71.43
CA GLU A 31 10.01 -18.42 -70.21
C GLU A 31 8.79 -17.50 -70.19
N ARG A 32 8.13 -17.43 -69.03
CA ARG A 32 7.54 -16.17 -68.57
C ARG A 32 8.19 -15.79 -67.25
N PRO A 33 8.90 -14.65 -67.19
CA PRO A 33 9.43 -14.13 -65.93
C PRO A 33 8.30 -13.96 -64.93
N ASP A 34 8.60 -14.28 -63.67
CA ASP A 34 7.75 -14.05 -62.51
C ASP A 34 7.13 -12.64 -62.58
N GLU A 35 5.82 -12.56 -62.81
CA GLU A 35 5.07 -11.37 -62.42
C GLU A 35 5.04 -11.35 -60.89
N ALA A 36 6.04 -10.70 -60.32
CA ALA A 36 6.01 -10.24 -58.94
C ALA A 36 4.77 -9.34 -58.79
N GLY A 37 3.68 -9.92 -58.25
CA GLY A 37 2.54 -9.16 -57.79
C GLY A 37 3.02 -8.02 -56.87
N PRO A 38 2.40 -6.84 -56.94
CA PRO A 38 2.92 -5.66 -56.24
C PRO A 38 3.06 -5.97 -54.74
N PRO A 39 4.13 -5.48 -54.07
CA PRO A 39 4.33 -5.74 -52.66
C PRO A 39 3.09 -5.28 -51.90
N GLY A 40 2.39 -6.22 -51.27
CA GLY A 40 1.20 -5.95 -50.48
C GLY A 40 1.48 -4.80 -49.54
N ARG A 41 0.88 -3.63 -49.82
CA ARG A 41 0.93 -2.47 -48.92
C ARG A 41 0.30 -2.94 -47.62
N GLN A 42 1.14 -3.22 -46.62
CA GLN A 42 0.67 -3.44 -45.26
C GLN A 42 -0.27 -2.28 -44.92
N PRO A 43 -1.50 -2.55 -44.47
CA PRO A 43 -2.47 -1.49 -44.22
C PRO A 43 -1.85 -0.51 -43.22
N ALA A 44 -1.91 0.78 -43.52
CA ALA A 44 -1.29 1.82 -42.68
C ALA A 44 -1.68 1.67 -41.19
N GLY A 45 -2.88 1.14 -40.92
CA GLY A 45 -3.34 0.78 -39.57
C GLY A 45 -2.47 -0.24 -38.83
N ALA A 46 -1.90 -1.25 -39.49
CA ALA A 46 -0.99 -2.23 -38.86
C ALA A 46 0.37 -1.61 -38.51
N ARG A 47 0.84 -0.64 -39.32
CA ARG A 47 2.07 0.10 -39.05
C ARG A 47 1.90 1.12 -37.93
N ILE A 48 0.75 1.81 -37.88
CA ILE A 48 0.40 2.74 -36.81
C ILE A 48 0.20 1.99 -35.49
N LEU A 49 -0.47 0.83 -35.51
CA LEU A 49 -0.63 -0.04 -34.35
C LEU A 49 0.72 -0.58 -33.85
N GLY A 50 1.61 -0.98 -34.77
CA GLY A 50 2.96 -1.44 -34.44
C GLY A 50 3.85 -0.33 -33.87
N ALA A 51 3.77 0.91 -34.40
CA ALA A 51 4.48 2.06 -33.87
C ALA A 51 3.96 2.47 -32.48
N GLY A 52 2.64 2.48 -32.31
CA GLY A 52 1.99 2.74 -31.02
C GLY A 52 2.38 1.72 -29.95
N LEU A 53 2.39 0.42 -30.30
CA LEU A 53 2.83 -0.64 -29.40
C LEU A 53 4.31 -0.47 -29.01
N ARG A 54 5.19 -0.16 -29.96
CA ARG A 54 6.62 0.09 -29.66
C ARG A 54 6.80 1.28 -28.73
N ALA A 55 6.07 2.38 -28.96
CA ALA A 55 6.11 3.54 -28.08
C ALA A 55 5.62 3.21 -26.67
N ALA A 56 4.54 2.45 -26.54
CA ALA A 56 4.03 2.00 -25.24
C ALA A 56 5.03 1.10 -24.51
N VAL A 57 5.67 0.15 -25.21
CA VAL A 57 6.70 -0.71 -24.62
C VAL A 57 7.90 0.10 -24.14
N LEU A 58 8.37 1.07 -24.94
CA LEU A 58 9.46 1.97 -24.55
C LEU A 58 9.10 2.80 -23.32
N LEU A 59 7.89 3.36 -23.27
CA LEU A 59 7.40 4.10 -22.11
C LEU A 59 7.41 3.23 -20.85
N CYS A 60 6.85 2.01 -20.94
CA CYS A 60 6.85 1.06 -19.83
C CYS A 60 8.27 0.74 -19.34
N LEU A 61 9.22 0.49 -20.25
CA LEU A 61 10.60 0.20 -19.90
C LEU A 61 11.26 1.38 -19.18
N VAL A 62 11.06 2.60 -19.68
CA VAL A 62 11.56 3.83 -19.04
C VAL A 62 10.96 3.99 -17.64
N THR A 63 9.64 3.78 -17.49
CA THR A 63 8.98 3.85 -16.18
C THR A 63 9.54 2.83 -15.19
N VAL A 64 9.79 1.60 -15.64
CA VAL A 64 10.40 0.55 -14.80
C VAL A 64 11.79 0.96 -14.35
N VAL A 65 12.65 1.45 -15.25
CA VAL A 65 14.01 1.90 -14.90
C VAL A 65 13.97 3.06 -13.91
N VAL A 66 13.09 4.05 -14.12
CA VAL A 66 12.89 5.18 -13.20
C VAL A 66 12.43 4.68 -11.83
N HIS A 67 11.47 3.76 -11.78
CA HIS A 67 10.97 3.22 -10.53
C HIS A 67 12.04 2.43 -9.77
N LEU A 68 12.79 1.57 -10.43
CA LEU A 68 13.89 0.83 -9.81
C LEU A 68 14.98 1.77 -9.29
N GLY A 69 15.32 2.82 -10.04
CA GLY A 69 16.27 3.84 -9.60
C GLY A 69 15.77 4.64 -8.39
N ALA A 70 14.50 5.02 -8.37
CA ALA A 70 13.90 5.72 -7.24
C ALA A 70 13.84 4.84 -5.98
N VAL A 71 13.41 3.59 -6.12
CA VAL A 71 13.43 2.62 -5.01
C VAL A 71 14.86 2.43 -4.53
N PHE A 72 15.83 2.21 -5.42
CA PHE A 72 17.24 2.08 -5.03
C PHE A 72 17.71 3.29 -4.21
N LEU A 73 17.44 4.51 -4.67
CA LEU A 73 17.82 5.74 -3.94
C LEU A 73 17.10 5.88 -2.59
N HIS A 74 15.88 5.36 -2.47
CA HIS A 74 15.10 5.37 -1.23
C HIS A 74 15.64 4.37 -0.20
N VAL A 75 16.10 3.19 -0.62
CA VAL A 75 16.67 2.16 0.28
C VAL A 75 18.16 2.38 0.56
N ALA A 76 18.88 3.01 -0.37
CA ALA A 76 20.33 3.19 -0.27
C ALA A 76 20.73 4.11 0.91
N PRO A 77 21.94 3.93 1.47
CA PRO A 77 22.48 4.85 2.47
C PRO A 77 22.49 6.32 1.99
N PRO A 78 22.47 7.30 2.93
CA PRO A 78 22.41 8.73 2.58
C PRO A 78 23.54 9.19 1.66
N ASN A 79 23.20 9.54 0.42
CA ASN A 79 24.12 9.96 -0.63
C ASN A 79 23.75 11.38 -1.14
N PRO A 80 24.63 12.07 -1.89
CA PRO A 80 24.35 13.45 -2.33
C PRO A 80 23.08 13.59 -3.17
N VAL A 81 22.75 12.57 -3.98
CA VAL A 81 21.55 12.55 -4.83
C VAL A 81 20.30 12.43 -3.96
N SER A 82 20.26 11.48 -3.03
CA SER A 82 19.11 11.30 -2.13
C SER A 82 18.93 12.48 -1.18
N ARG A 83 20.00 13.18 -0.78
CA ARG A 83 19.89 14.42 0.01
C ARG A 83 19.27 15.57 -0.79
N LYS A 84 19.64 15.72 -2.06
CA LYS A 84 19.15 16.82 -2.92
C LYS A 84 17.75 16.56 -3.45
N TYR A 85 17.46 15.31 -3.84
CA TYR A 85 16.22 14.92 -4.53
C TYR A 85 15.32 14.01 -3.68
N GLY A 86 15.57 13.90 -2.37
CA GLY A 86 14.84 13.00 -1.48
C GLY A 86 13.32 13.24 -1.52
N ARG A 87 12.88 14.51 -1.56
CA ARG A 87 11.46 14.84 -1.67
C ARG A 87 10.81 14.26 -2.93
N GLN A 88 11.50 14.30 -4.06
CA GLN A 88 11.01 13.79 -5.35
C GLN A 88 11.01 12.26 -5.35
N VAL A 89 12.07 11.64 -4.83
CA VAL A 89 12.16 10.18 -4.67
C VAL A 89 11.01 9.69 -3.78
N ASP A 90 10.80 10.31 -2.63
CA ASP A 90 9.73 9.98 -1.69
C ASP A 90 8.34 10.15 -2.31
N ALA A 91 8.12 11.26 -3.04
CA ALA A 91 6.86 11.50 -3.74
C ALA A 91 6.55 10.44 -4.82
N TRP A 92 7.57 9.87 -5.45
CA TRP A 92 7.43 8.79 -6.44
C TRP A 92 7.21 7.42 -5.79
N VAL A 93 7.94 7.13 -4.70
CA VAL A 93 7.97 5.80 -4.08
C VAL A 93 6.75 5.56 -3.18
N PHE A 94 6.43 6.49 -2.28
CA PHE A 94 5.40 6.28 -1.25
C PHE A 94 3.96 6.01 -1.74
N PRO A 95 3.52 6.43 -2.94
CA PRO A 95 2.20 6.03 -3.44
C PRO A 95 2.08 4.54 -3.76
N LEU A 96 3.18 3.89 -4.15
CA LEU A 96 3.19 2.52 -4.65
C LEU A 96 3.89 1.54 -3.70
N PHE A 97 4.81 2.03 -2.88
CA PHE A 97 5.69 1.19 -2.08
C PHE A 97 6.02 1.87 -0.75
N GLU A 98 5.65 1.21 0.35
CA GLU A 98 6.04 1.61 1.70
C GLU A 98 6.90 0.52 2.33
N GLN A 99 8.10 0.88 2.78
CA GLN A 99 9.03 -0.06 3.39
C GLN A 99 8.85 -0.14 4.90
N ASN A 100 8.71 -1.35 5.44
CA ASN A 100 8.72 -1.59 6.88
C ASN A 100 9.47 -2.89 7.21
N TRP A 101 10.80 -2.82 7.20
CA TRP A 101 11.70 -3.96 7.44
C TRP A 101 11.97 -4.24 8.93
N ARG A 102 11.01 -3.97 9.82
CA ARG A 102 11.21 -4.12 11.28
C ARG A 102 11.09 -5.56 11.80
N LEU A 103 10.88 -6.54 10.92
CA LEU A 103 10.58 -7.93 11.31
C LEU A 103 11.80 -8.71 11.86
N PHE A 104 13.02 -8.25 11.58
CA PHE A 104 14.27 -8.87 12.06
C PHE A 104 15.14 -7.93 12.88
N ALA A 105 14.55 -6.90 13.49
CA ALA A 105 15.32 -5.99 14.34
C ALA A 105 15.89 -6.77 15.54
N PRO A 106 17.17 -6.54 15.93
CA PRO A 106 17.76 -7.16 17.12
C PRO A 106 16.94 -6.90 18.40
N ASN A 107 16.18 -5.80 18.43
CA ASN A 107 15.35 -5.39 19.54
C ASN A 107 13.90 -5.19 19.08
N PRO A 108 12.94 -6.01 19.56
CA PRO A 108 11.51 -5.77 19.33
C PRO A 108 11.06 -4.46 20.01
N ASP A 109 9.88 -3.94 19.61
CA ASP A 109 9.27 -2.75 20.22
C ASP A 109 9.11 -2.99 21.73
N SER A 110 9.97 -2.37 22.55
CA SER A 110 10.00 -2.56 24.01
C SER A 110 9.04 -1.62 24.74
N VAL A 111 8.00 -1.15 24.05
CA VAL A 111 7.05 -0.16 24.55
C VAL A 111 5.62 -0.49 24.12
N ASN A 112 4.67 -0.24 25.03
CA ASN A 112 3.25 -0.23 24.79
C ASN A 112 2.76 1.20 24.57
N ARG A 113 2.02 1.45 23.50
CA ARG A 113 1.46 2.78 23.19
C ARG A 113 -0.04 2.75 23.43
N ARG A 114 -0.55 3.68 24.25
CA ARG A 114 -1.98 3.91 24.45
C ARG A 114 -2.38 5.18 23.71
N VAL A 115 -3.30 5.04 22.76
CA VAL A 115 -3.85 6.16 22.00
C VAL A 115 -5.21 6.50 22.56
N LEU A 116 -5.29 7.68 23.18
CA LEU A 116 -6.50 8.24 23.77
C LEU A 116 -7.05 9.30 22.82
N ALA A 117 -8.37 9.40 22.74
CA ALA A 117 -9.05 10.43 21.97
C ALA A 117 -10.10 11.17 22.80
N ARG A 118 -10.25 12.47 22.57
CA ARG A 118 -11.40 13.25 23.03
C ARG A 118 -11.90 14.12 21.91
N THR A 119 -13.18 14.47 21.95
CA THR A 119 -13.84 15.25 20.93
C THR A 119 -14.28 16.60 21.47
N ALA A 120 -14.48 17.55 20.58
CA ALA A 120 -15.13 18.81 20.89
C ALA A 120 -16.23 19.09 19.87
N ARG A 121 -17.33 19.66 20.35
CA ARG A 121 -18.44 20.17 19.54
C ARG A 121 -18.67 21.63 19.89
N THR A 122 -18.92 22.45 18.87
CA THR A 122 -19.41 23.81 19.06
C THR A 122 -20.93 23.78 19.19
N ALA A 123 -21.45 24.22 20.32
CA ALA A 123 -22.88 24.34 20.56
C ALA A 123 -23.47 25.57 19.84
N PRO A 124 -24.81 25.63 19.65
CA PRO A 124 -25.46 26.75 18.95
C PRO A 124 -25.22 28.12 19.61
N ASP A 125 -24.94 28.13 20.91
CA ASP A 125 -24.59 29.32 21.70
C ASP A 125 -23.12 29.75 21.55
N GLY A 126 -22.34 29.06 20.71
CA GLY A 126 -20.92 29.31 20.51
C GLY A 126 -20.00 28.67 21.57
N SER A 127 -20.56 28.02 22.60
CA SER A 127 -19.76 27.33 23.61
C SER A 127 -19.13 26.05 23.05
N THR A 128 -17.94 25.70 23.51
CA THR A 128 -17.27 24.45 23.11
C THR A 128 -17.43 23.39 24.20
N GLN A 129 -18.11 22.30 23.86
CA GLN A 129 -18.27 21.16 24.76
C GLN A 129 -17.20 20.10 24.45
N VAL A 130 -16.34 19.82 25.43
CA VAL A 130 -15.23 18.86 25.30
C VAL A 130 -15.57 17.56 26.03
N SER A 131 -15.32 16.42 25.40
CA SER A 131 -15.54 15.11 26.01
C SER A 131 -14.44 14.69 26.99
N ALA A 132 -14.76 13.68 27.80
CA ALA A 132 -13.75 12.87 28.45
C ALA A 132 -12.86 12.13 27.42
N TRP A 133 -11.69 11.68 27.88
CA TRP A 133 -10.79 10.84 27.09
C TRP A 133 -11.35 9.42 26.95
N THR A 134 -11.32 8.89 25.73
CA THR A 134 -11.66 7.52 25.36
C THR A 134 -10.37 6.78 24.99
N ASP A 135 -10.13 5.60 25.55
CA ASP A 135 -8.94 4.78 25.22
C ASP A 135 -9.22 3.95 23.97
N LEU A 136 -8.75 4.42 22.81
CA LEU A 136 -8.95 3.73 21.53
C LEU A 136 -8.17 2.42 21.45
N THR A 137 -7.01 2.36 22.11
CA THR A 137 -6.22 1.13 22.19
C THR A 137 -6.92 0.06 23.01
N ALA A 138 -7.65 0.43 24.06
CA ALA A 138 -8.48 -0.51 24.80
C ALA A 138 -9.63 -1.07 23.94
N LEU A 139 -10.26 -0.24 23.09
CA LEU A 139 -11.28 -0.70 22.15
C LEU A 139 -10.72 -1.72 21.15
N ASP A 140 -9.60 -1.40 20.50
CA ASP A 140 -8.93 -2.32 19.56
C ASP A 140 -8.47 -3.61 20.27
N ARG A 141 -7.98 -3.54 21.52
CA ARG A 141 -7.61 -4.72 22.31
C ARG A 141 -8.81 -5.60 22.62
N ALA A 142 -9.91 -5.03 23.09
CA ALA A 142 -11.12 -5.78 23.42
C ALA A 142 -11.72 -6.51 22.20
N ALA A 143 -11.54 -5.95 21.00
CA ALA A 143 -11.95 -6.59 19.75
C ALA A 143 -11.02 -7.72 19.28
N VAL A 144 -9.84 -7.87 19.89
CA VAL A 144 -8.86 -8.91 19.57
C VAL A 144 -8.80 -9.98 20.66
N GLU A 145 -9.01 -9.58 21.91
CA GLU A 145 -8.94 -10.45 23.07
C GLU A 145 -10.02 -11.55 23.00
N HIS A 146 -9.60 -12.80 23.17
CA HIS A 146 -10.44 -14.00 23.08
C HIS A 146 -11.10 -14.28 21.71
N ASP A 147 -10.75 -13.54 20.65
CA ASP A 147 -11.18 -13.85 19.29
C ASP A 147 -10.17 -14.82 18.62
N PRO A 148 -10.59 -16.02 18.18
CA PRO A 148 -9.69 -16.96 17.48
C PRO A 148 -9.27 -16.48 16.08
N PHE A 149 -10.02 -15.57 15.47
CA PHE A 149 -9.73 -15.03 14.13
C PHE A 149 -9.86 -13.50 14.11
N PRO A 150 -9.05 -12.77 14.90
CA PRO A 150 -9.23 -11.34 15.07
C PRO A 150 -8.94 -10.58 13.77
N SER A 151 -9.73 -9.55 13.52
CA SER A 151 -9.54 -8.69 12.34
C SER A 151 -8.16 -8.01 12.36
N HIS A 152 -7.44 -8.08 11.24
CA HIS A 152 -6.20 -7.31 11.07
C HIS A 152 -6.41 -5.80 11.23
N THR A 153 -7.61 -5.30 10.96
CA THR A 153 -7.98 -3.91 11.15
C THR A 153 -7.95 -3.54 12.63
N ALA A 154 -8.57 -4.37 13.49
CA ALA A 154 -8.53 -4.17 14.94
C ALA A 154 -7.10 -4.30 15.51
N GLN A 155 -6.31 -5.24 15.00
CA GLN A 155 -4.95 -5.45 15.47
C GLN A 155 -3.97 -4.34 15.07
N ASN A 156 -4.10 -3.79 13.86
CA ASN A 156 -3.00 -3.04 13.24
C ASN A 156 -3.35 -1.63 12.77
N LEU A 157 -4.61 -1.30 12.53
CA LEU A 157 -4.95 -0.05 11.84
C LEU A 157 -4.50 1.19 12.63
N LEU A 158 -4.90 1.30 13.89
CA LEU A 158 -4.55 2.43 14.75
C LEU A 158 -3.04 2.51 15.01
N ARG A 159 -2.41 1.35 15.26
CA ARG A 159 -0.97 1.24 15.48
C ARG A 159 -0.17 1.70 14.26
N ARG A 160 -0.58 1.28 13.05
CA ARG A 160 0.07 1.66 11.80
C ARG A 160 -0.15 3.13 11.48
N ALA A 161 -1.35 3.66 11.69
CA ALA A 161 -1.64 5.08 11.51
C ALA A 161 -0.79 5.96 12.43
N TRP A 162 -0.61 5.57 13.69
CA TRP A 162 0.30 6.26 14.60
C TRP A 162 1.76 6.19 14.12
N ALA A 163 2.24 5.01 13.71
CA ALA A 163 3.61 4.87 13.22
C ALA A 163 3.87 5.74 11.98
N ALA A 164 2.93 5.78 11.03
CA ALA A 164 3.04 6.61 9.84
C ALA A 164 2.94 8.12 10.14
N TYR A 165 2.19 8.50 11.17
CA TYR A 165 2.19 9.87 11.69
C TYR A 165 3.57 10.25 12.25
N VAL A 166 4.13 9.43 13.14
CA VAL A 166 5.47 9.71 13.72
C VAL A 166 6.56 9.75 12.64
N ASP A 167 6.50 8.87 11.64
CA ASP A 167 7.43 8.89 10.50
C ASP A 167 7.36 10.20 9.70
N ALA A 168 6.15 10.71 9.45
CA ALA A 168 5.96 11.92 8.65
C ALA A 168 6.21 13.24 9.40
N PHE A 169 6.14 13.23 10.75
CA PHE A 169 6.20 14.43 11.60
C PHE A 169 7.42 14.48 12.52
N GLY A 170 8.02 13.34 12.87
CA GLY A 170 9.08 13.26 13.86
C GLY A 170 8.62 13.69 15.25
N SER A 171 9.39 14.58 15.90
CA SER A 171 9.13 15.07 17.25
C SER A 171 8.22 16.30 17.33
N ASP A 172 7.99 16.99 16.21
CA ASP A 172 7.07 18.14 16.17
C ASP A 172 5.74 17.75 15.48
N ASP A 173 4.66 18.48 15.74
CA ASP A 173 3.33 18.19 15.15
C ASP A 173 3.03 19.08 13.93
N THR A 174 4.07 19.68 13.32
CA THR A 174 3.90 20.64 12.22
C THR A 174 3.98 19.94 10.88
N ALA A 175 2.91 20.04 10.08
CA ALA A 175 2.87 19.41 8.77
C ALA A 175 3.75 20.19 7.77
N ARG A 176 4.91 19.63 7.41
CA ARG A 176 5.87 20.24 6.46
C ARG A 176 5.83 19.64 5.05
N SER A 177 5.00 18.63 4.83
CA SER A 177 4.88 17.93 3.54
C SER A 177 3.44 17.52 3.23
N PRO A 178 3.09 17.31 1.95
CA PRO A 178 1.80 16.72 1.57
C PRO A 178 1.55 15.36 2.25
N ARG A 179 2.59 14.53 2.40
CA ARG A 179 2.51 13.25 3.12
C ARG A 179 2.15 13.47 4.60
N ALA A 180 2.75 14.44 5.28
CA ALA A 180 2.40 14.75 6.67
C ALA A 180 0.94 15.20 6.79
N VAL A 181 0.45 16.06 5.89
CA VAL A 181 -0.97 16.46 5.86
C VAL A 181 -1.89 15.23 5.70
N MET A 182 -1.52 14.32 4.79
CA MET A 182 -2.25 13.08 4.53
C MET A 182 -2.24 12.13 5.74
N MET A 183 -1.09 11.90 6.36
CA MET A 183 -0.95 10.99 7.53
C MET A 183 -1.69 11.52 8.76
N ARG A 184 -1.70 12.84 8.98
CA ARG A 184 -2.55 13.47 10.00
C ARG A 184 -4.04 13.21 9.74
N LYS A 185 -4.49 13.43 8.50
CA LYS A 185 -5.89 13.18 8.13
C LYS A 185 -6.25 11.70 8.29
N TYR A 186 -5.36 10.80 7.90
CA TYR A 186 -5.53 9.35 8.04
C TYR A 186 -5.69 8.94 9.51
N LEU A 187 -4.76 9.34 10.38
CA LEU A 187 -4.84 9.06 11.83
C LEU A 187 -6.08 9.70 12.46
N GLY A 188 -6.37 10.96 12.12
CA GLY A 188 -7.55 11.67 12.62
C GLY A 188 -8.86 10.99 12.21
N ASN A 189 -8.97 10.51 10.98
CA ASN A 189 -10.16 9.81 10.47
C ASN A 189 -10.37 8.47 11.18
N ILE A 190 -9.31 7.66 11.36
CA ILE A 190 -9.39 6.39 12.09
C ILE A 190 -9.86 6.63 13.52
N ALA A 191 -9.27 7.62 14.19
CA ALA A 191 -9.66 7.94 15.55
C ALA A 191 -11.10 8.46 15.64
N ALA A 192 -11.52 9.30 14.70
CA ALA A 192 -12.90 9.79 14.63
C ALA A 192 -13.90 8.65 14.40
N GLU A 193 -13.61 7.73 13.48
CA GLU A 193 -14.43 6.54 13.21
C GLU A 193 -14.58 5.66 14.46
N ARG A 194 -13.47 5.40 15.18
CA ARG A 194 -13.48 4.63 16.42
C ARG A 194 -14.30 5.29 17.53
N VAL A 195 -14.16 6.60 17.72
CA VAL A 195 -14.95 7.34 18.72
C VAL A 195 -16.44 7.34 18.34
N ALA A 196 -16.75 7.58 17.07
CA ALA A 196 -18.13 7.58 16.58
C ALA A 196 -18.79 6.20 16.77
N GLY A 197 -18.06 5.11 16.50
CA GLY A 197 -18.56 3.75 16.72
C GLY A 197 -18.77 3.38 18.19
N HIS A 198 -17.97 3.94 19.11
CA HIS A 198 -18.05 3.61 20.53
C HIS A 198 -19.07 4.45 21.32
N ARG A 199 -19.09 5.77 21.09
CA ARG A 199 -19.92 6.72 21.85
C ARG A 199 -21.13 7.22 21.06
N GLY A 200 -21.10 7.12 19.74
CA GLY A 200 -22.05 7.79 18.85
C GLY A 200 -21.93 9.32 18.90
N GLY A 201 -22.85 9.98 18.19
CA GLY A 201 -22.96 11.44 18.14
C GLY A 201 -21.99 12.12 17.18
N THR A 202 -22.27 13.40 16.91
CA THR A 202 -21.43 14.25 16.03
C THR A 202 -20.44 15.08 16.84
N PHE A 203 -19.31 15.40 16.23
CA PHE A 203 -18.30 16.30 16.80
C PHE A 203 -17.56 16.97 15.66
N ASP A 204 -17.03 18.16 15.92
CA ASP A 204 -16.37 19.00 14.92
C ASP A 204 -14.85 18.82 14.96
N PHE A 205 -14.32 18.49 16.15
CA PHE A 205 -12.90 18.35 16.38
C PHE A 205 -12.58 17.10 17.19
N ILE A 206 -11.39 16.57 16.94
CA ILE A 206 -10.78 15.50 17.71
C ILE A 206 -9.40 15.93 18.20
N GLN A 207 -9.04 15.49 19.40
CA GLN A 207 -7.69 15.59 19.94
C GLN A 207 -7.22 14.23 20.40
N LEU A 208 -5.98 13.91 20.07
CA LEU A 208 -5.35 12.66 20.48
C LEU A 208 -4.29 12.91 21.55
N ARG A 209 -4.13 11.92 22.42
CA ARG A 209 -3.04 11.83 23.38
C ARG A 209 -2.44 10.45 23.30
N VAL A 210 -1.14 10.37 23.10
CA VAL A 210 -0.41 9.10 23.04
C VAL A 210 0.47 8.97 24.27
N VAL A 211 0.26 7.91 25.03
CA VAL A 211 1.05 7.57 26.21
C VAL A 211 1.86 6.32 25.90
N THR A 212 3.17 6.45 25.88
CA THR A 212 4.11 5.36 25.63
C THR A 212 4.67 4.87 26.95
N LEU A 213 4.43 3.59 27.27
CA LEU A 213 4.85 2.92 28.49
C LEU A 213 5.90 1.86 28.13
N PRO A 214 6.99 1.70 28.90
CA PRO A 214 7.93 0.62 28.66
C PRO A 214 7.25 -0.74 28.94
N VAL A 215 7.61 -1.75 28.15
CA VAL A 215 7.28 -3.15 28.39
C VAL A 215 8.19 -3.65 29.50
N ALA A 216 7.61 -4.33 30.50
CA ALA A 216 8.37 -4.90 31.60
C ALA A 216 9.33 -5.98 31.09
N ALA A 217 10.54 -6.02 31.66
CA ALA A 217 11.50 -7.08 31.35
C ALA A 217 10.95 -8.45 31.80
N PRO A 218 11.31 -9.55 31.11
CA PRO A 218 10.97 -10.90 31.55
C PRO A 218 11.38 -11.14 33.02
N GLY A 219 10.48 -11.74 33.82
CA GLY A 219 10.72 -12.00 35.24
C GLY A 219 10.33 -10.85 36.19
N THR A 220 9.82 -9.73 35.68
CA THR A 220 9.27 -8.67 36.55
C THR A 220 8.03 -9.18 37.31
N PRO A 221 7.97 -9.07 38.64
CA PRO A 221 6.83 -9.54 39.43
C PRO A 221 5.54 -8.76 39.07
N PRO A 222 4.38 -9.44 38.95
CA PRO A 222 3.11 -8.76 38.79
C PRO A 222 2.78 -7.91 40.03
N GLY A 223 2.17 -6.75 39.84
CA GLY A 223 1.69 -5.87 40.93
C GLY A 223 2.63 -4.73 41.35
N GLY A 224 3.77 -4.56 40.67
CA GLY A 224 4.62 -3.36 40.85
C GLY A 224 3.93 -2.06 40.41
N ARG A 225 4.44 -0.92 40.85
CA ARG A 225 3.99 0.40 40.38
C ARG A 225 4.04 0.45 38.85
N PRO A 226 3.00 0.95 38.16
CA PRO A 226 3.04 1.11 36.72
C PRO A 226 4.27 1.93 36.32
N PRO A 227 5.02 1.51 35.29
CA PRO A 227 6.19 2.26 34.87
C PRO A 227 5.79 3.67 34.43
N ALA A 228 6.65 4.64 34.71
CA ALA A 228 6.45 6.00 34.23
C ALA A 228 6.42 6.01 32.70
N PRO A 229 5.53 6.80 32.06
CA PRO A 229 5.54 6.94 30.62
C PRO A 229 6.87 7.48 30.12
N VAL A 230 7.47 6.82 29.13
CA VAL A 230 8.65 7.35 28.42
C VAL A 230 8.26 8.50 27.49
N GLU A 231 7.00 8.56 27.08
CA GLU A 231 6.45 9.66 26.28
C GLU A 231 4.98 9.86 26.64
N ASN A 232 4.54 11.12 26.67
CA ASN A 232 3.16 11.51 26.83
C ASN A 232 2.87 12.72 25.93
N ARG A 233 2.53 12.45 24.67
CA ARG A 233 2.39 13.44 23.61
C ARG A 233 0.91 13.79 23.40
N ILE A 234 0.57 15.07 23.51
CA ILE A 234 -0.76 15.59 23.21
C ILE A 234 -0.70 16.28 21.85
N LEU A 235 -1.48 15.79 20.90
CA LEU A 235 -1.53 16.32 19.55
C LEU A 235 -2.43 17.58 19.50
N PRO A 236 -2.24 18.46 18.51
CA PRO A 236 -3.13 19.60 18.32
C PRO A 236 -4.56 19.14 17.97
N TRP A 237 -5.53 20.02 18.23
CA TRP A 237 -6.91 19.79 17.80
C TRP A 237 -6.99 19.75 16.27
N TRP A 238 -7.68 18.74 15.74
CA TRP A 238 -7.92 18.59 14.32
C TRP A 238 -9.39 18.65 14.02
N LYS A 239 -9.76 19.43 13.01
CA LYS A 239 -11.11 19.40 12.45
C LYS A 239 -11.32 18.08 11.73
N VAL A 240 -12.42 17.42 12.00
CA VAL A 240 -12.79 16.14 11.39
C VAL A 240 -14.21 16.25 10.85
N THR A 241 -14.45 15.66 9.68
CA THR A 241 -15.81 15.45 9.22
C THR A 241 -16.38 14.23 9.95
N PRO A 242 -17.52 14.36 10.65
CA PRO A 242 -18.19 13.18 11.19
C PRO A 242 -18.74 12.38 10.00
N HIS A 243 -17.96 11.42 9.50
CA HIS A 243 -18.49 10.40 8.61
C HIS A 243 -19.18 9.35 9.46
N GLY A 244 -20.47 9.58 9.69
CA GLY A 244 -21.45 8.61 10.15
C GLY A 244 -22.69 8.73 9.27
N LYS A 245 -22.55 8.33 8.01
CA LYS A 245 -23.63 7.75 7.20
C LYS A 245 -23.05 6.58 6.45
#